data_AF-A0A962IWR5-F1
#
_entry.id   AF-A0A962IWR5-F1
#
_cell.length_a   1.000
_cell.length_b   1.000
_cell.length_c   1.000
_cell.angle_alpha   90.00
_cell.angle_beta   90.00
_cell.angle_gamma   90.00
#
_symmetry.space_group_name_H-M   'P 1'
#
loop_
_entity.id
_entity.type
_entity.pdbx_description
1 polymer ?
#
loop_
_entity_poly.entity_id
_entity_poly.type
_entity_poly.pdbx_seq_one_letter_code
_entity_poly.pdbx_strand_id
1 'polypeptide(L)'
;KVDHLSGGERRRVALCRLLIQEPDILLLDEPTNHLDAETVGWLEQHLQEYKGTVIAVTHDRYFLDNVAGWILELDRGQGIPFQGNYSSWLEQKQARLAQEEKSESKRQKTLERELEWIRMSPKGRQAKGKARVTKYEQLVSEEQSQQTDDLEIYIPSGPRLGDVVVEATNLSKSYGDSLLFDNLSFSLPKGGIVGVVGPNGAGKSTLFK
;
A
#
# COMPACT_ATOMS: atom_id res chain seq x y z
N LYS A 1 -19.37 15.31 -22.88
CA LYS A 1 -20.36 14.53 -22.09
C LYS A 1 -19.60 13.42 -21.37
N VAL A 2 -19.43 13.53 -20.05
CA VAL A 2 -18.61 12.61 -19.22
C VAL A 2 -19.51 11.71 -18.34
N ASP A 3 -20.83 11.85 -18.48
CA ASP A 3 -21.81 11.32 -17.53
C ASP A 3 -21.98 9.79 -17.62
N HIS A 4 -21.59 9.16 -18.74
CA HIS A 4 -21.72 7.72 -18.97
C HIS A 4 -20.43 6.92 -18.68
N LEU A 5 -19.35 7.57 -18.27
CA LEU A 5 -18.07 6.90 -18.03
C LEU A 5 -18.01 6.34 -16.61
N SER A 6 -17.45 5.14 -16.46
CA SER A 6 -17.06 4.55 -15.18
C SER A 6 -15.99 5.40 -14.48
N GLY A 7 -15.80 5.21 -13.17
CA GLY A 7 -14.78 5.94 -12.40
C GLY A 7 -13.37 5.82 -13.00
N GLY A 8 -12.99 4.61 -13.44
CA GLY A 8 -11.69 4.36 -14.08
C GLY A 8 -11.55 5.06 -15.44
N GLU A 9 -12.60 5.07 -16.26
CA GLU A 9 -12.60 5.78 -17.55
C GLU A 9 -12.47 7.30 -17.37
N ARG A 10 -13.15 7.87 -16.39
CA ARG A 10 -13.02 9.30 -16.06
C ARG A 10 -11.61 9.65 -15.63
N ARG A 11 -11.00 8.82 -14.77
CA ARG A 11 -9.62 9.01 -14.32
C ARG A 11 -8.62 8.94 -15.47
N ARG A 12 -8.79 7.99 -16.39
CA ARG A 12 -7.97 7.89 -17.62
C ARG A 12 -8.09 9.11 -18.51
N VAL A 13 -9.31 9.58 -18.80
CA VAL A 13 -9.50 10.79 -19.61
C VAL A 13 -8.87 12.01 -18.94
N ALA A 14 -8.96 12.13 -17.62
CA ALA A 14 -8.30 13.18 -16.88
C ALA A 14 -6.76 13.08 -16.97
N LEU A 15 -6.21 11.88 -16.79
CA LEU A 15 -4.77 11.63 -16.93
C LEU A 15 -4.28 11.98 -18.34
N CYS A 16 -4.95 11.49 -19.39
CA CYS A 16 -4.59 11.80 -20.78
C CYS A 16 -4.62 13.32 -21.03
N ARG A 17 -5.66 14.02 -20.56
CA ARG A 17 -5.76 15.47 -20.72
C ARG A 17 -4.59 16.20 -20.05
N LEU A 18 -4.18 15.71 -18.89
CA LEU A 18 -3.10 16.31 -18.11
C LEU A 18 -1.73 16.05 -18.75
N LEU A 19 -1.48 14.83 -19.24
CA LEU A 19 -0.24 14.48 -19.95
C LEU A 19 -0.07 15.30 -21.25
N ILE A 20 -1.16 15.56 -21.98
CA ILE A 20 -1.13 16.40 -23.19
C ILE A 20 -0.77 17.86 -22.90
N GLN A 21 -1.04 18.36 -21.69
CA GLN A 21 -0.70 19.72 -21.30
C GLN A 21 0.80 19.92 -21.05
N GLU A 22 1.56 18.83 -20.90
CA GLU A 22 3.01 18.83 -20.64
C GLU A 22 3.46 19.85 -19.57
N PRO A 23 2.85 19.86 -18.36
CA PRO A 23 3.25 20.79 -17.30
C PRO A 23 4.68 20.53 -16.80
N ASP A 24 5.40 21.58 -16.38
CA ASP A 24 6.76 21.42 -15.84
C ASP A 24 6.82 20.52 -14.59
N ILE A 25 5.72 20.49 -13.81
CA ILE A 25 5.58 19.68 -12.60
C ILE A 25 4.28 18.89 -12.68
N LEU A 26 4.39 17.58 -12.48
CA LEU A 26 3.31 16.61 -12.55
C LEU A 26 3.07 16.01 -11.16
N LEU A 27 1.87 16.22 -10.59
CA LEU A 27 1.47 15.63 -9.30
C LEU A 27 0.43 14.54 -9.55
N LEU A 28 0.75 13.29 -9.20
CA LEU A 28 -0.12 12.14 -9.43
C LEU A 28 -0.41 11.41 -8.12
N ASP A 29 -1.69 11.13 -7.87
CA ASP A 29 -2.14 10.36 -6.73
C ASP A 29 -2.79 9.04 -7.20
N GLU A 30 -2.11 7.93 -6.88
CA GLU A 30 -2.42 6.57 -7.29
C GLU A 30 -2.73 6.43 -8.79
N PRO A 31 -1.77 6.77 -9.69
CA PRO A 31 -2.02 6.85 -11.12
C PRO A 31 -2.21 5.49 -11.79
N THR A 32 -1.70 4.41 -11.18
CA THR A 32 -1.85 3.03 -11.69
C THR A 32 -3.21 2.42 -11.38
N ASN A 33 -4.00 3.04 -10.49
CA ASN A 33 -5.28 2.48 -10.07
C ASN A 33 -6.30 2.49 -11.22
N HIS A 34 -7.02 1.38 -11.37
CA HIS A 34 -7.99 1.12 -12.44
C HIS A 34 -7.40 1.14 -13.85
N LEU A 35 -6.08 1.01 -13.99
CA LEU A 35 -5.41 0.73 -15.26
C LEU A 35 -5.24 -0.78 -15.43
N ASP A 36 -5.25 -1.24 -16.67
CA ASP A 36 -4.79 -2.59 -17.00
C ASP A 36 -3.27 -2.60 -17.23
N ALA A 37 -2.68 -3.79 -17.24
CA ALA A 37 -1.24 -3.96 -17.31
C ALA A 37 -0.60 -3.25 -18.52
N GLU A 38 -1.27 -3.26 -19.68
CA GLU A 38 -0.79 -2.58 -20.88
C GLU A 38 -0.77 -1.05 -20.69
N THR A 39 -1.84 -0.47 -20.15
CA THR A 39 -1.89 0.98 -19.89
C THR A 39 -0.90 1.40 -18.79
N VAL A 40 -0.68 0.56 -17.77
CA VAL A 40 0.35 0.80 -16.75
C VAL A 40 1.73 0.84 -17.41
N GLY A 41 2.06 -0.15 -18.24
CA GLY A 41 3.36 -0.19 -18.93
C GLY A 41 3.58 1.02 -19.85
N TRP A 42 2.54 1.45 -20.58
CA TRP A 42 2.60 2.68 -21.38
C TRP A 42 2.85 3.92 -20.51
N LEU A 43 2.16 4.03 -19.37
CA LEU A 43 2.32 5.14 -18.44
C LEU A 43 3.73 5.18 -17.84
N GLU A 44 4.28 4.03 -17.46
CA GLU A 44 5.64 3.91 -16.96
C GLU A 44 6.65 4.45 -17.98
N GLN A 45 6.56 4.01 -19.24
CA GLN A 45 7.43 4.49 -20.31
C GLN A 45 7.29 6.00 -20.54
N HIS A 46 6.06 6.51 -20.58
CA HIS A 46 5.81 7.93 -20.79
C HIS A 46 6.36 8.80 -19.66
N LEU A 47 6.25 8.34 -18.41
CA LEU A 47 6.77 9.08 -17.24
C LEU A 47 8.30 9.00 -17.13
N GLN A 48 8.93 7.92 -17.60
CA GLN A 48 10.39 7.82 -17.70
C GLN A 48 10.98 8.83 -18.69
N GLU A 49 10.29 9.07 -19.81
CA GLU A 49 10.73 10.02 -20.85
C GLU A 49 10.27 11.46 -20.56
N TYR A 50 9.51 11.67 -19.49
CA TYR A 50 8.95 12.97 -19.15
C TYR A 50 10.05 13.97 -18.80
N LYS A 51 10.05 15.12 -19.47
CA LYS A 51 11.09 16.15 -19.30
C LYS A 51 10.93 16.97 -18.02
N GLY A 52 9.72 17.04 -17.48
CA GLY A 52 9.41 17.76 -16.24
C GLY A 52 9.68 16.93 -14.99
N THR A 53 9.33 17.49 -13.84
CA THR A 53 9.41 16.77 -12.55
C THR A 53 8.11 16.01 -12.29
N VAL A 54 8.20 14.72 -12.01
CA VAL A 54 7.05 13.89 -11.64
C VAL A 54 7.11 13.58 -10.14
N ILE A 55 6.05 13.91 -9.43
CA ILE A 55 5.82 13.51 -8.04
C ILE A 55 4.58 12.63 -8.04
N ALA A 56 4.79 11.34 -7.85
CA ALA A 56 3.72 10.35 -7.82
C ALA A 56 3.65 9.67 -6.45
N VAL A 57 2.43 9.49 -5.96
CA VAL A 57 2.12 8.63 -4.81
C VAL A 57 1.49 7.36 -5.37
N THR A 58 2.06 6.20 -5.04
CA THR A 58 1.54 4.90 -5.49
C THR A 58 1.90 3.79 -4.50
N HIS A 59 1.04 2.79 -4.42
CA HIS A 59 1.33 1.52 -3.76
C HIS A 59 1.91 0.45 -4.72
N ASP A 60 2.04 0.76 -6.01
CA ASP A 60 2.58 -0.16 -7.01
C ASP A 60 4.12 -0.20 -6.96
N ARG A 61 4.63 -1.36 -6.54
CA ARG A 61 6.08 -1.60 -6.39
C ARG A 61 6.79 -1.64 -7.73
N TYR A 62 6.16 -2.16 -8.78
CA TYR A 62 6.78 -2.24 -10.11
C TYR A 62 6.92 -0.86 -10.72
N PHE A 63 5.88 -0.04 -10.58
CA PHE A 63 5.92 1.35 -11.01
C PHE A 63 7.03 2.15 -10.32
N LEU A 64 7.15 2.02 -8.99
CA LEU A 64 8.21 2.70 -8.24
C LEU A 64 9.61 2.18 -8.61
N ASP A 65 9.74 0.90 -8.93
CA ASP A 65 11.04 0.33 -9.30
C ASP A 65 11.50 0.77 -10.69
N ASN A 66 10.55 0.91 -11.63
CA ASN A 66 10.83 1.27 -13.01
C ASN A 66 10.95 2.79 -13.22
N VAL A 67 10.09 3.59 -12.57
CA VAL A 67 9.96 5.03 -12.86
C VAL A 67 10.70 5.90 -11.84
N ALA A 68 10.76 5.50 -10.57
CA ALA A 68 11.28 6.39 -9.53
C ALA A 68 12.82 6.44 -9.53
N GLY A 69 13.36 7.65 -9.67
CA GLY A 69 14.77 7.94 -9.37
C GLY A 69 15.00 8.33 -7.91
N TRP A 70 13.93 8.72 -7.21
CA TRP A 70 13.94 9.13 -5.81
C TRP A 70 12.67 8.61 -5.12
N ILE A 71 12.83 8.12 -3.89
CA ILE A 71 11.74 7.72 -3.01
C ILE A 71 11.68 8.71 -1.85
N LEU A 72 10.52 9.33 -1.65
CA LEU A 72 10.25 10.14 -0.47
C LEU A 72 9.43 9.33 0.53
N GLU A 73 10.08 8.84 1.57
CA GLU A 73 9.39 8.15 2.66
C GLU A 73 8.81 9.17 3.65
N LEU A 74 7.51 9.09 3.90
CA LEU A 74 6.86 9.84 4.98
C LEU A 74 6.71 8.91 6.18
N ASP A 75 7.53 9.13 7.22
CA ASP A 75 7.45 8.37 8.46
C ASP A 75 7.42 9.34 9.66
N ARG A 76 6.50 9.13 10.60
CA ARG A 76 6.32 9.97 11.81
C ARG A 76 6.26 11.48 11.54
N GLY A 77 5.64 11.88 10.42
CA GLY A 77 5.53 13.28 10.01
C GLY A 77 6.82 13.89 9.45
N GLN A 78 7.87 13.09 9.22
CA GLN A 78 9.12 13.49 8.60
C GLN A 78 9.23 12.90 7.19
N GLY A 79 9.74 13.71 6.25
CA GLY A 79 10.05 13.26 4.90
C GLY A 79 11.53 12.89 4.79
N ILE A 80 11.80 11.61 4.51
CA ILE A 80 13.16 11.08 4.36
C ILE A 80 13.37 10.79 2.87
N PRO A 81 14.13 11.63 2.14
CA PRO A 81 14.40 11.40 0.73
C PRO A 81 15.49 10.33 0.57
N PHE A 82 15.28 9.44 -0.38
CA PHE A 82 16.22 8.39 -0.77
C PHE A 82 16.44 8.45 -2.27
N GLN A 83 17.70 8.48 -2.70
CA GLN A 83 18.05 8.40 -4.10
C GLN A 83 18.18 6.93 -4.50
N GLY A 84 17.34 6.49 -5.43
CA GLY A 84 17.25 5.08 -5.81
C GLY A 84 15.82 4.68 -6.14
N ASN A 85 15.68 3.41 -6.52
CA ASN A 85 14.41 2.79 -6.83
C ASN A 85 13.78 2.16 -5.57
N TYR A 86 12.60 1.56 -5.73
CA TYR A 86 11.87 0.94 -4.63
C TYR A 86 12.66 -0.20 -3.96
N SER A 87 13.30 -1.05 -4.75
CA SER A 87 14.02 -2.22 -4.24
C SER A 87 15.19 -1.82 -3.34
N SER A 88 16.01 -0.85 -3.76
CA SER A 88 17.14 -0.37 -2.96
C SER A 88 16.69 0.36 -1.69
N TRP A 89 15.62 1.15 -1.80
CA TRP A 89 14.99 1.79 -0.63
C TRP A 89 14.50 0.74 0.39
N LEU A 90 13.87 -0.34 -0.07
CA LEU A 90 13.35 -1.39 0.81
C LEU A 90 14.47 -2.09 1.59
N GLU A 91 15.58 -2.43 0.93
CA GLU A 91 16.74 -3.02 1.58
C GLU A 91 17.32 -2.09 2.66
N GLN A 92 17.48 -0.80 2.33
CA GLN A 92 17.99 0.18 3.28
C GLN A 92 17.03 0.40 4.46
N LYS A 93 15.71 0.42 4.19
CA LYS A 93 14.68 0.50 5.22
C LYS A 93 14.71 -0.70 6.15
N GLN A 94 14.84 -1.92 5.61
CA GLN A 94 14.98 -3.12 6.43
C GLN A 94 16.23 -3.08 7.32
N ALA A 95 17.38 -2.66 6.78
CA ALA A 95 18.60 -2.51 7.55
C ALA A 95 18.46 -1.47 8.68
N ARG A 96 17.79 -0.34 8.39
CA ARG A 96 17.49 0.71 9.37
C ARG A 96 16.57 0.18 10.48
N LEU A 97 15.46 -0.45 10.12
CA LEU A 97 14.51 -1.03 11.07
C LEU A 97 15.18 -2.09 11.96
N ALA A 98 16.00 -2.97 11.39
CA ALA A 98 16.74 -3.97 12.17
C ALA A 98 17.76 -3.33 13.14
N GLN A 99 18.33 -2.17 12.81
CA GLN A 99 19.20 -1.42 13.71
C GLN A 99 18.40 -0.70 14.81
N GLU A 100 17.24 -0.13 14.45
CA GLU A 100 16.30 0.50 15.38
C GLU A 100 15.79 -0.53 16.40
N GLU A 101 15.32 -1.69 15.96
CA GLU A 101 14.83 -2.78 16.82
C GLU A 101 15.93 -3.29 17.77
N LYS A 102 17.19 -3.40 17.29
CA LYS A 102 18.33 -3.73 18.15
C LYS A 102 18.62 -2.65 19.20
N SER A 103 18.39 -1.38 18.87
CA SER A 103 18.57 -0.27 19.81
C SER A 103 17.43 -0.21 20.82
N GLU A 104 16.21 -0.47 20.37
CA GLU A 104 14.98 -0.49 21.15
C GLU A 104 14.96 -1.64 22.14
N SER A 105 15.31 -2.87 21.71
CA SER A 105 15.46 -4.02 22.61
C SER A 105 16.54 -3.80 23.69
N LYS A 106 17.65 -3.11 23.38
CA LYS A 106 18.66 -2.70 24.38
C LYS A 106 18.10 -1.64 25.35
N ARG A 107 17.31 -0.70 24.83
CA ARG A 107 16.65 0.35 25.60
C ARG A 107 15.60 -0.23 26.55
N GLN A 108 14.76 -1.15 26.09
CA GLN A 108 13.76 -1.85 26.88
C GLN A 108 14.39 -2.64 28.03
N LYS A 109 15.47 -3.39 27.76
CA LYS A 109 16.27 -4.05 28.82
C LYS A 109 16.89 -3.08 29.82
N THR A 110 17.22 -1.86 29.39
CA THR A 110 17.75 -0.81 30.28
C THR A 110 16.63 -0.25 31.16
N LEU A 111 15.44 0.00 30.58
CA LEU A 111 14.24 0.42 31.30
C LEU A 111 13.83 -0.61 32.36
N GLU A 112 13.80 -1.90 32.02
CA GLU A 112 13.49 -2.99 32.97
C GLU A 112 14.47 -2.99 34.15
N ARG A 113 15.77 -2.89 33.89
CA ARG A 113 16.80 -2.81 34.94
C ARG A 113 16.67 -1.57 35.82
N GLU A 114 16.38 -0.40 35.23
CA GLU A 114 16.18 0.82 36.01
C GLU A 114 14.91 0.72 36.88
N LEU A 115 13.84 0.12 36.35
CA LEU A 115 12.58 -0.09 37.06
C LEU A 115 12.74 -1.08 38.21
N GLU A 116 13.45 -2.19 38.02
CA GLU A 116 13.82 -3.12 39.09
C GLU A 116 14.62 -2.43 40.19
N TRP A 117 15.59 -1.59 39.83
CA TRP A 117 16.37 -0.83 40.81
C TRP A 117 15.52 0.15 41.62
N ILE A 118 14.60 0.87 40.96
CA ILE A 118 13.64 1.79 41.62
C ILE A 118 12.78 0.99 42.62
N ARG A 119 12.32 -0.22 42.25
CA ARG A 119 11.54 -1.10 43.13
C ARG A 119 12.36 -1.63 44.32
N MET A 120 13.65 -1.90 44.14
CA MET A 120 14.51 -2.50 45.18
C MET A 120 15.05 -1.52 46.23
N SER A 121 14.97 -0.19 46.04
CA SER A 121 15.61 0.78 46.95
C SER A 121 14.64 1.81 47.59
N PRO A 122 13.95 1.47 48.69
CA PRO A 122 13.11 2.43 49.42
C PRO A 122 13.92 3.56 50.10
N LYS A 123 15.20 3.33 50.41
CA LYS A 123 16.03 4.21 51.27
C LYS A 123 17.06 5.08 50.52
N GLY A 124 17.12 5.02 49.18
CA GLY A 124 18.10 5.73 48.35
C GLY A 124 17.64 7.07 47.76
N ARG A 125 16.87 7.89 48.51
CA ARG A 125 16.39 9.22 48.05
C ARG A 125 17.44 10.34 48.18
N GLN A 126 18.69 10.09 47.78
CA GLN A 126 19.67 11.17 47.58
C GLN A 126 19.89 11.42 46.09
N ALA A 127 20.41 12.60 45.75
CA ALA A 127 20.44 13.26 44.42
C ALA A 127 20.66 12.37 43.16
N LYS A 128 21.32 11.20 43.28
CA LYS A 128 21.44 10.19 42.20
C LYS A 128 20.12 9.55 41.77
N GLY A 129 19.10 9.51 42.64
CA GLY A 129 17.78 8.95 42.31
C GLY A 129 16.95 9.84 41.39
N LYS A 130 17.03 11.17 41.53
CA LYS A 130 16.22 12.12 40.75
C LYS A 130 16.61 12.12 39.26
N ALA A 131 17.91 12.07 38.95
CA ALA A 131 18.39 12.02 37.57
C ALA A 131 17.99 10.73 36.82
N ARG A 132 17.91 9.59 37.52
CA ARG A 132 17.46 8.32 36.92
C ARG A 132 15.95 8.27 36.72
N VAL A 133 15.16 8.79 37.66
CA VAL A 133 13.70 8.90 37.50
C VAL A 133 13.35 9.79 36.30
N THR A 134 14.00 10.96 36.15
CA THR A 134 13.81 11.82 34.98
C THR A 134 14.22 11.14 33.69
N LYS A 135 15.30 10.35 33.70
CA LYS A 135 15.73 9.57 32.53
C LYS A 135 14.72 8.49 32.16
N TYR A 136 14.16 7.77 33.14
CA TYR A 136 13.09 6.81 32.93
C TYR A 136 11.84 7.47 32.32
N GLU A 137 11.39 8.60 32.88
CA GLU A 137 10.23 9.35 32.37
C GLU A 137 10.43 9.83 30.93
N GLN A 138 11.62 10.36 30.60
CA GLN A 138 11.99 10.71 29.22
C GLN A 138 11.94 9.48 28.30
N LEU A 139 12.51 8.36 28.75
CA LEU A 139 12.58 7.16 27.93
C LEU A 139 11.19 6.55 27.65
N VAL A 140 10.25 6.63 28.59
CA VAL A 140 8.86 6.16 28.44
C VAL A 140 8.04 7.07 27.52
N SER A 141 8.25 8.39 27.59
CA SER A 141 7.52 9.34 26.75
C SER A 141 7.79 9.18 25.25
N GLU A 142 8.99 8.73 24.89
CA GLU A 142 9.36 8.46 23.48
C GLU A 142 8.75 7.13 22.96
N GLU A 143 8.53 6.13 23.83
CA GLU A 143 7.99 4.79 23.47
C GLU A 143 6.51 4.85 23.01
N GLN A 144 5.72 5.78 23.56
CA GLN A 144 4.30 5.93 23.18
C GLN A 144 4.09 6.44 21.74
N SER A 145 5.13 6.94 21.07
CA SER A 145 5.02 7.45 19.70
C SER A 145 5.21 6.38 18.60
N GLN A 146 5.50 5.13 18.99
CA GLN A 146 6.02 4.10 18.09
C GLN A 146 5.06 2.94 17.75
N GLN A 147 3.87 2.88 18.34
CA GLN A 147 2.91 1.80 18.02
C GLN A 147 2.19 2.08 16.70
N THR A 148 2.62 1.40 15.63
CA THR A 148 1.79 1.16 14.45
C THR A 148 0.88 -0.05 14.72
N ASP A 149 -0.42 0.14 14.59
CA ASP A 149 -1.41 -0.93 14.73
C ASP A 149 -1.27 -1.94 13.58
N ASP A 150 -1.03 -3.21 13.90
CA ASP A 150 -1.23 -4.32 12.97
C ASP A 150 -2.74 -4.45 12.72
N LEU A 151 -3.19 -3.93 11.57
CA LEU A 151 -4.56 -4.03 11.14
C LEU A 151 -4.81 -5.40 10.49
N GLU A 152 -5.11 -6.40 11.31
CA GLU A 152 -5.65 -7.67 10.80
C GLU A 152 -7.11 -7.50 10.38
N ILE A 153 -7.39 -7.62 9.08
CA ILE A 153 -8.75 -7.59 8.55
C ILE A 153 -9.37 -8.98 8.72
N TYR A 154 -10.32 -9.11 9.64
CA TYR A 154 -11.09 -10.33 9.83
C TYR A 154 -12.26 -10.42 8.83
N ILE A 155 -12.26 -11.47 7.99
CA ILE A 155 -13.39 -11.80 7.11
C ILE A 155 -14.18 -12.93 7.77
N PRO A 156 -15.47 -12.72 8.09
CA PRO A 156 -16.28 -13.74 8.74
C PRO A 156 -16.50 -14.95 7.82
N SER A 157 -16.43 -16.15 8.39
CA SER A 157 -16.76 -17.38 7.68
C SER A 157 -18.23 -17.41 7.26
N GLY A 158 -18.50 -17.71 5.99
CA GLY A 158 -19.85 -17.86 5.46
C GLY A 158 -20.60 -19.10 5.99
N PRO A 159 -21.91 -19.21 5.69
CA PRO A 159 -22.70 -20.39 6.02
C PRO A 159 -22.19 -21.65 5.29
N ARG A 160 -22.63 -22.84 5.73
CA ARG A 160 -22.27 -24.09 5.05
C ARG A 160 -22.78 -24.09 3.60
N LEU A 161 -21.86 -24.29 2.66
CA LEU A 161 -22.15 -24.35 1.22
C LEU A 161 -22.25 -25.81 0.74
N GLY A 162 -23.08 -26.06 -0.28
CA GLY A 162 -23.14 -27.32 -1.01
C GLY A 162 -21.95 -27.51 -1.96
N ASP A 163 -21.83 -28.65 -2.62
CA ASP A 163 -20.64 -28.99 -3.42
C ASP A 163 -20.42 -28.07 -4.63
N VAL A 164 -21.49 -27.60 -5.28
CA VAL A 164 -21.46 -26.61 -6.36
C VAL A 164 -22.10 -25.32 -5.85
N VAL A 165 -21.39 -24.20 -5.95
CA VAL A 165 -21.82 -22.89 -5.45
C VAL A 165 -22.30 -21.99 -6.58
N VAL A 166 -21.56 -21.94 -7.69
CA VAL A 166 -21.94 -21.20 -8.90
C VAL A 166 -21.77 -22.12 -10.09
N GLU A 167 -22.75 -22.14 -10.99
CA GLU A 167 -22.68 -22.84 -12.26
C GLU A 167 -23.23 -21.92 -13.36
N ALA A 168 -22.47 -21.75 -14.42
CA ALA A 168 -22.86 -21.06 -15.63
C ALA A 168 -22.68 -22.01 -16.81
N THR A 169 -23.70 -22.12 -17.66
CA THR A 169 -23.68 -22.93 -18.88
C THR A 169 -24.06 -22.06 -20.07
N ASN A 170 -23.22 -22.09 -21.10
CA ASN A 170 -23.40 -21.37 -22.37
C ASN A 170 -23.82 -19.89 -22.20
N LEU A 171 -23.19 -19.18 -21.25
CA LEU A 171 -23.53 -17.80 -20.95
C LEU A 171 -23.01 -16.87 -22.06
N SER A 172 -23.92 -16.10 -22.65
CA SER A 172 -23.59 -15.07 -23.65
C SER A 172 -24.18 -13.71 -23.24
N LYS A 173 -23.38 -12.65 -23.38
CA LYS A 173 -23.80 -11.27 -23.10
C LYS A 173 -23.15 -10.28 -24.05
N SER A 174 -23.95 -9.35 -24.54
CA SER A 174 -23.50 -8.18 -25.29
C SER A 174 -24.14 -6.89 -24.74
N TYR A 175 -23.49 -5.76 -25.02
CA TYR A 175 -24.07 -4.42 -24.90
C TYR A 175 -24.01 -3.74 -26.27
N GLY A 176 -25.17 -3.59 -26.93
CA GLY A 176 -25.23 -3.14 -28.31
C GLY A 176 -24.44 -4.08 -29.22
N ASP A 177 -23.51 -3.53 -29.99
CA ASP A 177 -22.63 -4.29 -30.90
C ASP A 177 -21.40 -4.88 -30.20
N SER A 178 -21.16 -4.57 -28.92
CA SER A 178 -20.01 -5.07 -28.17
C SER A 178 -20.36 -6.38 -27.48
N LEU A 179 -19.83 -7.48 -28.02
CA LEU A 179 -19.86 -8.80 -27.37
C LEU A 179 -18.91 -8.81 -26.17
N LEU A 180 -19.40 -9.16 -24.98
CA LEU A 180 -18.57 -9.26 -23.77
C LEU A 180 -18.07 -10.68 -23.54
N PHE A 181 -18.98 -11.65 -23.61
CA PHE A 181 -18.68 -13.07 -23.50
C PHE A 181 -19.69 -13.85 -24.33
N ASP A 182 -19.23 -14.95 -24.90
CA ASP A 182 -20.03 -15.86 -25.70
C ASP A 182 -19.73 -17.30 -25.31
N ASN A 183 -20.79 -18.08 -25.11
CA ASN A 183 -20.72 -19.49 -24.75
C ASN A 183 -19.82 -19.80 -23.53
N LEU A 184 -19.80 -18.91 -22.53
CA LEU A 184 -18.99 -19.08 -21.34
C LEU A 184 -19.63 -20.12 -20.40
N SER A 185 -18.91 -21.20 -20.12
CA SER A 185 -19.34 -22.23 -19.17
C SER A 185 -18.31 -22.42 -18.07
N PHE A 186 -18.72 -22.34 -16.81
CA PHE A 186 -17.85 -22.57 -15.66
C PHE A 186 -18.64 -23.07 -14.45
N SER A 187 -17.97 -23.80 -13.55
CA SER A 187 -18.50 -24.20 -12.26
C SER A 187 -17.53 -23.85 -11.14
N LEU A 188 -18.05 -23.35 -10.04
CA LEU A 188 -17.32 -22.97 -8.84
C LEU A 188 -17.74 -23.88 -7.68
N PRO A 189 -16.86 -24.77 -7.21
CA PRO A 189 -17.16 -25.62 -6.06
C PRO A 189 -17.03 -24.88 -4.73
N LYS A 190 -17.52 -25.47 -3.64
CA LYS A 190 -17.32 -24.94 -2.28
C LYS A 190 -15.85 -24.71 -1.95
N GLY A 191 -15.55 -23.56 -1.36
CA GLY A 191 -14.19 -23.17 -0.99
C GLY A 191 -13.30 -22.78 -2.19
N GLY A 192 -13.80 -22.82 -3.42
CA GLY A 192 -13.07 -22.34 -4.58
C GLY A 192 -12.93 -20.82 -4.55
N ILE A 193 -11.72 -20.34 -4.86
CA ILE A 193 -11.42 -18.91 -5.03
C ILE A 193 -11.17 -18.69 -6.51
N VAL A 194 -11.95 -17.80 -7.13
CA VAL A 194 -11.84 -17.48 -8.56
C VAL A 194 -11.37 -16.04 -8.71
N GLY A 195 -10.18 -15.88 -9.29
CA GLY A 195 -9.68 -14.59 -9.73
C GLY A 195 -10.20 -14.27 -11.13
N VAL A 196 -10.95 -13.17 -11.29
CA VAL A 196 -11.40 -12.69 -12.61
C VAL A 196 -10.42 -11.63 -13.10
N VAL A 197 -9.64 -11.97 -14.14
CA VAL A 197 -8.62 -11.09 -14.73
C VAL A 197 -8.96 -10.76 -16.18
N GLY A 198 -8.45 -9.64 -16.66
CA GLY A 198 -8.64 -9.19 -18.04
C GLY A 198 -8.58 -7.68 -18.18
N PRO A 199 -8.54 -7.14 -19.40
CA PRO A 199 -8.48 -5.70 -19.64
C PRO A 199 -9.74 -5.00 -19.16
N ASN A 200 -9.67 -3.69 -19.03
CA ASN A 200 -10.85 -2.89 -18.70
C ASN A 200 -11.88 -2.95 -19.83
N GLY A 201 -13.16 -2.96 -19.48
CA GLY A 201 -14.24 -3.13 -20.47
C GLY A 201 -14.52 -4.57 -20.90
N ALA A 202 -13.69 -5.56 -20.51
CA ALA A 202 -13.90 -6.98 -20.84
C ALA A 202 -15.12 -7.65 -20.17
N GLY A 203 -16.00 -6.89 -19.52
CA GLY A 203 -17.22 -7.44 -18.89
C GLY A 203 -17.04 -8.00 -17.47
N LYS A 204 -15.89 -7.78 -16.80
CA LYS A 204 -15.63 -8.27 -15.43
C LYS A 204 -16.74 -7.90 -14.44
N SER A 205 -17.11 -6.62 -14.36
CA SER A 205 -18.21 -6.16 -13.50
C SER A 205 -19.59 -6.63 -13.99
N THR A 206 -19.75 -6.92 -15.27
CA THR A 206 -20.97 -7.48 -15.84
C THR A 206 -21.15 -8.94 -15.43
N LEU A 207 -20.06 -9.70 -15.25
CA LEU A 207 -20.11 -11.08 -14.76
C LEU A 207 -20.62 -11.18 -13.31
N PHE A 208 -20.42 -10.13 -12.51
CA PHE A 208 -20.91 -10.05 -11.12
C PHE A 208 -22.34 -9.52 -10.98
N LYS A 209 -22.95 -9.01 -12.07
CA LYS A 209 -24.31 -8.47 -12.08
C LYS A 209 -25.30 -9.49 -12.64
#